data_AF-A0A5C7UXB4-F1
#
_entry.id   AF-A0A5C7UXB4-F1
#
_cell.length_a   1.000
_cell.length_b   1.000
_cell.length_c   1.000
_cell.angle_alpha   90.00
_cell.angle_beta   90.00
_cell.angle_gamma   90.00
#
_symmetry.space_group_name_H-M   'P 1'
#
loop_
_entity.id
_entity.type
_entity.pdbx_description
1 polymer ?
#
loop_
_entity_poly.entity_id
_entity_poly.type
_entity_poly.pdbx_seq_one_letter_code
_entity_poly.pdbx_strand_id
1 'polypeptide(L)'
;MDKTINFSPSPETNKIAKLKRKRNSQPPTKKRPVNQSRKEQPKCFKRKLLLTSIEILSLITIAFCLIIMLLGYSASKFSGTGFFSSLLPFAGGILIFILLGCIFLIAWWKLRKRLQNNSELSSPTLSLFLAIVAALLINHDQFTLAYGNFRTLIGGKEEIGRITVAHQIYAAYRRQNASQLEKMINRSFVYRPAVEDAARSFNVDINLLQGIIATESSFIPRNSSDGGRGLFQITQVPQIAMIQASKKLGTEKISLDNPRHNAFVGAATFKHYLTEMKGDLFLALLAYNIGPANGGLRSIVQNYGATDFTTIQPYLQTLPRDYPIRVLSYSLAFRLWQEKGKLLAYEEGNNAIQIQKIGIPGLNTGL
;
A
#
# COMPACT_ATOMS: atom_id res chain seq x y z
N MET A 1 -0.62 -67.11 45.08
CA MET A 1 -1.14 -68.49 44.91
C MET A 1 -0.85 -69.21 46.21
N ASP A 2 -1.76 -69.86 46.94
CA ASP A 2 -3.22 -70.09 46.83
C ASP A 2 -3.73 -70.64 48.21
N LYS A 3 -5.00 -70.61 48.64
CA LYS A 3 -6.28 -70.17 48.04
C LYS A 3 -7.38 -69.87 49.09
N THR A 4 -8.59 -69.62 48.58
CA THR A 4 -9.99 -69.70 49.09
C THR A 4 -10.32 -70.75 50.20
N ILE A 5 -11.45 -70.71 50.97
CA ILE A 5 -12.74 -69.98 50.87
C ILE A 5 -13.49 -69.84 52.24
N ASN A 6 -14.61 -69.09 52.28
CA ASN A 6 -15.53 -68.87 53.42
C ASN A 6 -16.19 -70.13 54.02
N PHE A 7 -16.75 -70.01 55.25
CA PHE A 7 -18.21 -70.17 55.50
C PHE A 7 -18.67 -69.51 56.82
N SER A 8 -19.99 -69.42 57.06
CA SER A 8 -20.67 -68.70 58.18
C SER A 8 -21.40 -69.67 59.14
N PRO A 9 -21.84 -69.24 60.35
CA PRO A 9 -23.27 -68.91 60.52
C PRO A 9 -23.64 -67.80 61.56
N SER A 10 -24.95 -67.51 61.65
CA SER A 10 -25.69 -66.68 62.65
C SER A 10 -26.41 -67.60 63.69
N PRO A 11 -27.44 -67.23 64.51
CA PRO A 11 -28.15 -65.95 64.83
C PRO A 11 -28.29 -65.73 66.39
N GLU A 12 -29.28 -65.13 67.10
CA GLU A 12 -30.50 -64.29 66.91
C GLU A 12 -30.80 -63.53 68.25
N THR A 13 -31.91 -62.78 68.33
CA THR A 13 -32.67 -62.31 69.53
C THR A 13 -32.04 -61.20 70.41
N ASN A 14 -32.80 -60.31 71.09
CA ASN A 14 -34.24 -60.01 71.26
C ASN A 14 -34.38 -58.45 71.40
N LYS A 15 -35.41 -57.71 70.93
CA LYS A 15 -36.86 -57.62 71.31
C LYS A 15 -37.12 -57.31 72.80
N ILE A 16 -38.05 -56.43 73.23
CA ILE A 16 -38.90 -55.42 72.54
C ILE A 16 -39.35 -54.30 73.52
N ALA A 17 -39.82 -53.16 73.00
CA ALA A 17 -40.11 -51.89 73.70
C ALA A 17 -41.31 -51.85 74.69
N LYS A 18 -41.44 -50.72 75.44
CA LYS A 18 -42.68 -49.89 75.45
C LYS A 18 -42.59 -48.48 76.10
N LEU A 19 -42.70 -47.46 75.23
CA LEU A 19 -43.46 -46.19 75.34
C LEU A 19 -43.88 -45.60 76.72
N LYS A 20 -43.57 -44.30 76.92
CA LYS A 20 -44.59 -43.25 77.17
C LYS A 20 -44.09 -41.84 76.77
N ARG A 21 -45.03 -40.95 76.41
CA ARG A 21 -44.80 -39.57 75.91
C ARG A 21 -44.86 -38.52 77.04
N LYS A 22 -44.03 -37.47 76.94
CA LYS A 22 -44.54 -36.09 76.79
C LYS A 22 -43.51 -35.15 76.13
N ARG A 23 -44.00 -34.05 75.56
CA ARG A 23 -43.28 -33.10 74.70
C ARG A 23 -42.26 -32.25 75.49
N ASN A 24 -41.14 -31.94 74.84
CA ASN A 24 -40.80 -30.54 74.50
C ASN A 24 -40.02 -30.50 73.16
N SER A 25 -39.74 -29.31 72.64
CA SER A 25 -39.53 -29.05 71.20
C SER A 25 -38.16 -29.43 70.61
N GLN A 26 -38.21 -29.72 69.30
CA GLN A 26 -37.12 -30.06 68.37
C GLN A 26 -36.81 -28.85 67.43
N PRO A 27 -35.77 -28.87 66.55
CA PRO A 27 -34.36 -29.17 66.83
C PRO A 27 -33.42 -27.99 66.41
N PRO A 28 -32.48 -28.06 65.43
CA PRO A 28 -31.06 -27.86 65.76
C PRO A 28 -30.37 -26.68 65.05
N THR A 29 -29.09 -26.49 65.39
CA THR A 29 -28.15 -25.55 64.81
C THR A 29 -28.16 -25.49 63.28
N LYS A 30 -28.42 -24.30 62.72
CA LYS A 30 -28.15 -23.99 61.30
C LYS A 30 -26.83 -23.23 61.15
N LYS A 31 -26.12 -23.57 60.07
CA LYS A 31 -24.72 -23.22 59.81
C LYS A 31 -24.52 -21.71 59.63
N ARG A 32 -23.33 -21.20 60.00
CA ARG A 32 -22.84 -19.88 59.58
C ARG A 32 -22.97 -19.75 58.05
N PRO A 33 -23.33 -18.57 57.51
CA PRO A 33 -23.26 -18.35 56.07
C PRO A 33 -21.81 -18.45 55.62
N VAL A 34 -21.51 -19.41 54.73
CA VAL A 34 -20.20 -19.48 54.07
C VAL A 34 -20.11 -18.31 53.11
N ASN A 35 -19.04 -17.52 53.23
CA ASN A 35 -18.83 -16.30 52.47
C ASN A 35 -18.52 -16.65 50.99
N GLN A 36 -19.56 -16.79 50.16
CA GLN A 36 -19.42 -17.09 48.74
C GLN A 36 -18.87 -15.88 47.98
N SER A 37 -17.55 -15.82 47.83
CA SER A 37 -16.88 -14.87 46.95
C SER A 37 -17.33 -15.08 45.50
N ARG A 38 -18.20 -14.19 45.00
CA ARG A 38 -18.74 -14.25 43.65
C ARG A 38 -17.61 -14.19 42.61
N LYS A 39 -17.52 -15.22 41.76
CA LYS A 39 -16.63 -15.27 40.59
C LYS A 39 -17.12 -14.39 39.42
N GLU A 40 -17.37 -13.10 39.66
CA GLU A 40 -17.78 -12.13 38.61
C GLU A 40 -16.59 -11.53 37.83
N GLN A 41 -15.36 -11.81 38.26
CA GLN A 41 -14.14 -11.19 37.73
C GLN A 41 -13.86 -11.34 36.21
N PRO A 42 -14.13 -12.47 35.50
CA PRO A 42 -13.63 -12.65 34.13
C PRO A 42 -14.31 -11.75 33.09
N LYS A 43 -15.56 -11.32 33.29
CA LYS A 43 -16.21 -10.35 32.39
C LYS A 43 -15.68 -8.93 32.61
N CYS A 44 -15.48 -8.53 33.87
CA CYS A 44 -14.94 -7.22 34.22
C CYS A 44 -13.49 -7.05 33.68
N PHE A 45 -12.63 -8.05 33.89
CA PHE A 45 -11.25 -8.02 33.38
C PHE A 45 -11.19 -7.89 31.86
N LYS A 46 -11.97 -8.69 31.11
CA LYS A 46 -12.04 -8.60 29.64
C LYS A 46 -12.52 -7.22 29.15
N ARG A 47 -13.53 -6.63 29.80
CA ARG A 47 -14.01 -5.27 29.47
C ARG A 47 -12.93 -4.23 29.70
N LYS A 48 -12.25 -4.29 30.85
CA LYS A 48 -11.20 -3.32 31.21
C LYS A 48 -9.99 -3.40 30.27
N LEU A 49 -9.56 -4.62 29.94
CA LEU A 49 -8.51 -4.87 28.94
C LEU A 49 -8.88 -4.25 27.59
N LEU A 50 -10.07 -4.57 27.06
CA LEU A 50 -10.55 -4.07 25.76
C LEU A 50 -10.60 -2.53 25.71
N LEU A 51 -11.10 -1.88 26.77
CA LEU A 51 -11.11 -0.43 26.87
C LEU A 51 -9.69 0.17 26.86
N THR A 52 -8.74 -0.45 27.58
CA THR A 52 -7.33 -0.01 27.52
C THR A 52 -6.66 -0.28 26.18
N SER A 53 -7.05 -1.34 25.45
CA SER A 53 -6.56 -1.60 24.09
C SER A 53 -7.05 -0.54 23.10
N ILE A 54 -8.30 -0.09 23.20
CA ILE A 54 -8.83 1.01 22.38
C ILE A 54 -8.09 2.32 22.70
N GLU A 55 -7.86 2.62 23.98
CA GLU A 55 -7.10 3.80 24.41
C GLU A 55 -5.68 3.81 23.83
N ILE A 56 -4.94 2.71 24.00
CA ILE A 56 -3.57 2.55 23.53
C ILE A 56 -3.51 2.64 22.00
N LEU A 57 -4.39 1.93 21.28
CA LEU A 57 -4.42 1.95 19.81
C LEU A 57 -4.71 3.34 19.27
N SER A 58 -5.68 4.05 19.85
CA SER A 58 -6.02 5.43 19.47
C SER A 58 -4.82 6.37 19.63
N LEU A 59 -4.11 6.28 20.75
CA LEU A 59 -2.92 7.09 21.03
C LEU A 59 -1.75 6.76 20.09
N ILE A 60 -1.57 5.48 19.73
CA ILE A 60 -0.57 5.05 18.73
C ILE A 60 -0.90 5.65 17.36
N THR A 61 -2.16 5.60 16.91
CA THR A 61 -2.57 6.21 15.63
C THR A 61 -2.32 7.72 15.62
N ILE A 62 -2.70 8.44 16.68
CA ILE A 62 -2.44 9.88 16.81
C ILE A 62 -0.93 10.17 16.76
N ALA A 63 -0.12 9.42 17.53
CA ALA A 63 1.33 9.61 17.57
C ALA A 63 1.97 9.36 16.20
N PHE A 64 1.54 8.32 15.47
CA PHE A 64 2.04 8.00 14.13
C PHE A 64 1.75 9.13 13.13
N CYS A 65 0.53 9.69 13.14
CA CYS A 65 0.16 10.85 12.31
C CYS A 65 1.00 12.09 12.66
N LEU A 66 1.20 12.38 13.96
CA LEU A 66 2.03 13.51 14.41
C LEU A 66 3.51 13.35 14.03
N ILE A 67 4.06 12.13 14.12
CA ILE A 67 5.42 11.80 13.68
C ILE A 67 5.57 12.07 12.17
N ILE A 68 4.64 11.58 11.35
CA ILE A 68 4.64 11.81 9.90
C ILE A 68 4.58 13.31 9.59
N MET A 69 3.64 14.04 10.19
CA MET A 69 3.48 15.47 9.95
C MET A 69 4.72 16.26 10.35
N LEU A 70 5.24 16.04 11.57
CA LEU A 70 6.38 16.82 12.07
C LEU A 70 7.67 16.51 11.30
N LEU A 71 7.99 15.23 11.06
CA LEU A 71 9.16 14.88 10.26
C LEU A 71 9.04 15.39 8.82
N GLY A 72 7.84 15.33 8.23
CA GLY A 72 7.56 15.88 6.90
C GLY A 72 7.78 17.39 6.82
N TYR A 73 7.20 18.16 7.74
CA TYR A 73 7.37 19.61 7.80
C TYR A 73 8.80 20.04 8.20
N SER A 74 9.47 19.31 9.10
CA SER A 74 10.87 19.59 9.43
C SER A 74 11.78 19.29 8.24
N ALA A 75 11.55 18.20 7.50
CA ALA A 75 12.30 17.88 6.30
C ALA A 75 12.09 18.92 5.19
N SER A 76 10.86 19.40 4.98
CA SER A 76 10.58 20.44 3.97
C SER A 76 11.11 21.83 4.35
N LYS A 77 11.21 22.14 5.64
CA LYS A 77 11.71 23.44 6.12
C LYS A 77 13.23 23.50 6.20
N PHE A 78 13.88 22.37 6.47
CA PHE A 78 15.32 22.27 6.67
C PHE A 78 16.00 21.37 5.62
N SER A 79 15.43 21.28 4.41
CA SER A 79 16.01 20.54 3.30
C SER A 79 17.31 21.18 2.81
N GLY A 80 18.44 20.51 3.01
CA GLY A 80 19.74 20.96 2.50
C GLY A 80 20.92 20.19 3.07
N THR A 81 22.12 20.46 2.54
CA THR A 81 23.38 19.80 2.93
C THR A 81 24.18 20.60 3.97
N GLY A 82 23.78 21.84 4.27
CA GLY A 82 24.51 22.71 5.18
C GLY A 82 24.34 22.30 6.64
N PHE A 83 25.44 22.11 7.37
CA PHE A 83 25.39 21.65 8.77
C PHE A 83 24.58 22.60 9.67
N PHE A 84 24.93 23.88 9.70
CA PHE A 84 24.28 24.87 10.57
C PHE A 84 22.91 25.37 10.07
N SER A 85 22.66 25.33 8.76
CA SER A 85 21.41 25.82 8.15
C SER A 85 20.33 24.75 7.99
N SER A 86 20.72 23.48 7.87
CA SER A 86 19.84 22.36 7.54
C SER A 86 19.90 21.27 8.61
N LEU A 87 21.05 20.62 8.78
CA LEU A 87 21.17 19.40 9.60
C LEU A 87 20.97 19.65 11.10
N LEU A 88 21.62 20.68 11.65
CA LEU A 88 21.55 21.02 13.08
C LEU A 88 20.16 21.54 13.50
N PRO A 89 19.50 22.47 12.76
CA PRO A 89 18.11 22.85 13.04
C PRO A 89 17.12 21.69 12.94
N PHE A 90 17.30 20.79 11.96
CA PHE A 90 16.48 19.58 11.81
C PHE A 90 16.63 18.63 13.00
N ALA A 91 17.87 18.33 13.40
CA ALA A 91 18.15 17.48 14.57
C ALA A 91 17.64 18.11 15.88
N GLY A 92 17.78 19.43 16.05
CA GLY A 92 17.21 20.17 17.17
C GLY A 92 15.68 20.10 17.21
N GLY A 93 15.02 20.19 16.04
CA GLY A 93 13.56 20.02 15.92
C GLY A 93 13.08 18.63 16.35
N ILE A 94 13.81 17.58 15.98
CA ILE A 94 13.54 16.20 16.44
C ILE A 94 13.70 16.08 17.96
N LEU A 95 14.77 16.65 18.53
CA LEU A 95 15.01 16.60 19.98
C LEU A 95 13.92 17.35 20.76
N ILE A 96 13.50 18.52 20.29
CA ILE A 96 12.35 19.27 20.85
C ILE A 96 11.07 18.44 20.77
N PHE A 97 10.81 17.75 19.65
CA PHE A 97 9.63 16.88 19.52
C PHE A 97 9.66 15.69 20.48
N ILE A 98 10.80 15.05 20.69
CA ILE A 98 10.96 13.97 21.68
C ILE A 98 10.64 14.49 23.10
N LEU A 99 11.14 15.68 23.46
CA LEU A 99 10.83 16.31 24.74
C LEU A 99 9.32 16.62 24.88
N LEU A 100 8.69 17.17 23.83
CA LEU A 100 7.24 17.42 23.81
C LEU A 100 6.43 16.12 23.92
N GLY A 101 6.87 15.02 23.29
CA GLY A 101 6.27 13.69 23.42
C GLY A 101 6.34 13.15 24.86
N CYS A 102 7.50 13.28 25.51
CA CYS A 102 7.66 12.92 26.92
C CYS A 102 6.75 13.77 27.84
N ILE A 103 6.66 15.07 27.62
CA ILE A 103 5.76 15.98 28.35
C ILE A 103 4.30 15.57 28.14
N PHE A 104 3.90 15.27 26.89
CA PHE A 104 2.56 14.81 26.55
C PHE A 104 2.20 13.49 27.25
N LEU A 105 3.11 12.50 27.29
CA LEU A 105 2.87 11.23 27.99
C LEU A 105 2.69 11.43 29.51
N ILE A 106 3.49 12.30 30.13
CA ILE A 106 3.34 12.66 31.55
C ILE A 106 2.01 13.39 31.80
N ALA A 107 1.63 14.31 30.93
CA ALA A 107 0.35 15.03 31.00
C ALA A 107 -0.84 14.08 30.82
N TRP A 108 -0.79 13.18 29.84
CA TRP A 108 -1.82 12.16 29.60
C TRP A 108 -1.95 11.22 30.79
N TRP A 109 -0.85 10.76 31.39
CA TRP A 109 -0.89 9.90 32.58
C TRP A 109 -1.56 10.59 33.78
N LYS A 110 -1.30 11.88 34.00
CA LYS A 110 -1.98 12.69 35.04
C LYS A 110 -3.47 12.89 34.72
N LEU A 111 -3.80 13.22 33.46
CA LEU A 111 -5.18 13.41 33.00
C LEU A 111 -5.99 12.11 33.11
N ARG A 112 -5.45 10.99 32.64
CA ARG A 112 -6.03 9.65 32.69
C ARG A 112 -6.43 9.24 34.10
N LYS A 113 -5.59 9.50 35.11
CA LYS A 113 -5.93 9.29 36.53
C LYS A 113 -7.15 10.12 36.94
N ARG A 114 -7.17 11.41 36.60
CA ARG A 114 -8.31 12.31 36.93
C ARG A 114 -9.60 11.91 36.22
N LEU A 115 -9.51 11.45 34.98
CA LEU A 115 -10.64 10.94 34.18
C LEU A 115 -11.21 9.62 34.76
N GLN A 116 -10.33 8.67 35.09
CA GLN A 116 -10.73 7.37 35.64
C GLN A 116 -11.40 7.46 37.02
N ASN A 117 -11.14 8.52 37.80
CA ASN A 117 -11.86 8.80 39.05
C ASN A 117 -13.36 9.11 38.82
N ASN A 118 -13.73 9.63 37.65
CA ASN A 118 -15.11 10.00 37.32
C ASN A 118 -15.84 8.89 36.55
N SER A 119 -15.19 8.27 35.55
CA SER A 119 -15.73 7.09 34.87
C SER A 119 -14.66 6.30 34.10
N GLU A 120 -14.78 4.97 34.09
CA GLU A 120 -13.85 4.09 33.35
C GLU A 120 -13.87 4.31 31.82
N LEU A 121 -14.95 4.91 31.28
CA LEU A 121 -15.13 5.11 29.84
C LEU A 121 -14.52 6.41 29.32
N SER A 122 -14.28 7.39 30.19
CA SER A 122 -13.89 8.76 29.79
C SER A 122 -12.54 8.86 29.06
N SER A 123 -11.52 8.15 29.53
CA SER A 123 -10.19 8.11 28.88
C SER A 123 -10.24 7.49 27.47
N PRO A 124 -10.80 6.28 27.25
CA PRO A 124 -10.90 5.70 25.91
C PRO A 124 -11.83 6.48 24.97
N THR A 125 -12.91 7.11 25.45
CA THR A 125 -13.73 7.99 24.59
C THR A 125 -12.99 9.25 24.17
N LEU A 126 -12.19 9.86 25.05
CA LEU A 126 -11.39 11.04 24.72
C LEU A 126 -10.28 10.71 23.72
N SER A 127 -9.55 9.60 23.91
CA SER A 127 -8.52 9.18 22.97
C SER A 127 -9.11 8.81 21.61
N LEU A 128 -10.27 8.15 21.57
CA LEU A 128 -10.97 7.81 20.31
C LEU A 128 -11.47 9.07 19.59
N PHE A 129 -12.02 10.05 20.32
CA PHE A 129 -12.40 11.35 19.75
C PHE A 129 -11.19 12.08 19.13
N LEU A 130 -10.06 12.13 19.85
CA LEU A 130 -8.82 12.71 19.33
C LEU A 130 -8.29 11.96 18.09
N ALA A 131 -8.45 10.63 18.03
CA ALA A 131 -8.07 9.84 16.87
C ALA A 131 -8.99 10.07 15.67
N ILE A 132 -10.29 10.30 15.89
CA ILE A 132 -11.24 10.70 14.84
C ILE A 132 -10.90 12.10 14.30
N VAL A 133 -10.59 13.06 15.18
CA VAL A 133 -10.14 14.41 14.76
C VAL A 133 -8.84 14.33 13.97
N ALA A 134 -7.87 13.52 14.41
CA ALA A 134 -6.64 13.27 13.65
C ALA A 134 -6.93 12.64 12.28
N ALA A 135 -7.83 11.64 12.20
CA ALA A 135 -8.22 11.00 10.95
C ALA A 135 -8.92 11.95 9.97
N LEU A 136 -9.71 12.92 10.47
CA LEU A 136 -10.30 13.97 9.64
C LEU A 136 -9.24 14.92 9.06
N LEU A 137 -8.14 15.18 9.78
CA LEU A 137 -7.01 16.00 9.32
C LEU A 137 -6.14 15.29 8.25
N ILE A 138 -6.12 13.95 8.21
CA ILE A 138 -5.40 13.18 7.17
C ILE A 138 -5.90 13.52 5.76
N ASN A 139 -7.20 13.80 5.59
CA ASN A 139 -7.79 14.12 4.29
C ASN A 139 -7.43 15.52 3.76
N HIS A 140 -6.75 16.36 4.55
CA HIS A 140 -6.33 17.69 4.14
C HIS A 140 -5.04 17.60 3.31
N ASP A 141 -4.96 18.35 2.18
CA ASP A 141 -3.77 18.32 1.29
C ASP A 141 -2.44 18.69 1.98
N GLN A 142 -2.49 19.32 3.16
CA GLN A 142 -1.33 19.55 4.03
C GLN A 142 -0.72 18.25 4.58
N PHE A 143 -1.54 17.26 4.95
CA PHE A 143 -1.04 15.94 5.36
C PHE A 143 -0.42 15.20 4.17
N THR A 144 -1.06 15.28 2.99
CA THR A 144 -0.54 14.74 1.72
C THR A 144 0.87 15.27 1.41
N LEU A 145 1.07 16.59 1.52
CA LEU A 145 2.39 17.23 1.33
C LEU A 145 3.40 16.79 2.40
N ALA A 146 3.02 16.80 3.68
CA ALA A 146 3.91 16.38 4.76
C ALA A 146 4.34 14.91 4.62
N TYR A 147 3.41 14.01 4.26
CA TYR A 147 3.70 12.59 4.01
C TYR A 147 4.66 12.40 2.83
N GLY A 148 4.52 13.16 1.73
CA GLY A 148 5.47 13.14 0.62
C GLY A 148 6.89 13.54 1.05
N ASN A 149 7.03 14.58 1.86
CA ASN A 149 8.33 15.03 2.39
C ASN A 149 8.93 14.02 3.38
N PHE A 150 8.12 13.44 4.27
CA PHE A 150 8.51 12.35 5.17
C PHE A 150 8.98 11.11 4.41
N ARG A 151 8.27 10.73 3.34
CA ARG A 151 8.64 9.63 2.46
C ARG A 151 9.95 9.91 1.72
N THR A 152 10.18 11.15 1.30
CA THR A 152 11.46 11.58 0.68
C THR A 152 12.63 11.44 1.66
N LEU A 153 12.44 11.84 2.92
CA LEU A 153 13.43 11.72 3.99
C LEU A 153 13.84 10.26 4.25
N ILE A 154 12.87 9.34 4.33
CA ILE A 154 13.12 7.93 4.68
C ILE A 154 13.53 7.09 3.46
N GLY A 155 12.89 7.27 2.31
CA GLY A 155 13.19 6.52 1.08
C GLY A 155 14.48 6.94 0.38
N GLY A 156 15.11 8.04 0.83
CA GLY A 156 16.44 8.47 0.41
C GLY A 156 16.62 8.48 -1.11
N LYS A 157 17.62 7.75 -1.61
CA LYS A 157 17.95 7.71 -3.05
C LYS A 157 16.80 7.22 -3.92
N GLU A 158 16.05 6.20 -3.49
CA GLU A 158 14.97 5.61 -4.29
C GLU A 158 13.78 6.56 -4.45
N GLU A 159 13.38 7.24 -3.36
CA GLU A 159 12.27 8.19 -3.39
C GLU A 159 12.66 9.49 -4.13
N ILE A 160 13.87 10.01 -3.87
CA ILE A 160 14.42 11.16 -4.63
C ILE A 160 14.49 10.83 -6.12
N GLY A 161 14.91 9.60 -6.46
CA GLY A 161 14.87 9.08 -7.82
C GLY A 161 13.45 9.14 -8.40
N ARG A 162 12.47 8.46 -7.78
CA ARG A 162 11.09 8.42 -8.29
C ARG A 162 10.48 9.83 -8.42
N ILE A 163 10.73 10.73 -7.47
CA ILE A 163 10.25 12.12 -7.51
C ILE A 163 10.89 12.91 -8.66
N THR A 164 12.20 12.73 -8.89
CA THR A 164 12.90 13.37 -10.01
C THR A 164 12.27 12.98 -11.35
N VAL A 165 11.95 11.69 -11.55
CA VAL A 165 11.29 11.25 -12.78
C VAL A 165 9.82 11.65 -12.84
N ALA A 166 9.10 11.65 -11.72
CA ALA A 166 7.72 12.14 -11.68
C ALA A 166 7.64 13.59 -12.19
N HIS A 167 8.57 14.46 -11.76
CA HIS A 167 8.68 15.81 -12.29
C HIS A 167 9.02 15.86 -13.79
N GLN A 168 9.90 14.98 -14.30
CA GLN A 168 10.16 14.87 -15.74
C GLN A 168 8.89 14.48 -16.53
N ILE A 169 8.07 13.57 -15.98
CA ILE A 169 6.80 13.11 -16.57
C ILE A 169 5.73 14.20 -16.53
N TYR A 170 5.54 14.89 -15.40
CA TYR A 170 4.62 16.04 -15.32
C TYR A 170 5.04 17.19 -16.24
N ALA A 171 6.34 17.45 -16.36
CA ALA A 171 6.89 18.43 -17.29
C ALA A 171 6.81 17.99 -18.76
N ALA A 172 6.75 16.69 -19.05
CA ALA A 172 6.42 16.18 -20.38
C ALA A 172 4.93 16.39 -20.69
N TYR A 173 4.03 15.95 -19.80
CA TYR A 173 2.58 16.10 -19.94
C TYR A 173 2.18 17.57 -20.14
N ARG A 174 2.71 18.49 -19.32
CA ARG A 174 2.50 19.95 -19.44
C ARG A 174 2.86 20.52 -20.83
N ARG A 175 3.77 19.89 -21.57
CA ARG A 175 4.20 20.32 -22.91
C ARG A 175 3.43 19.64 -24.06
N GLN A 176 2.59 18.66 -23.78
CA GLN A 176 1.84 17.95 -24.83
C GLN A 176 0.66 18.80 -25.35
N ASN A 177 0.43 18.76 -26.66
CA ASN A 177 -0.71 19.45 -27.25
C ASN A 177 -2.02 18.69 -26.94
N ALA A 178 -2.91 19.32 -26.15
CA ALA A 178 -4.15 18.70 -25.71
C ALA A 178 -5.02 18.16 -26.86
N SER A 179 -5.10 18.86 -28.00
CA SER A 179 -5.88 18.41 -29.16
C SER A 179 -5.27 17.19 -29.88
N GLN A 180 -3.95 17.00 -29.79
CA GLN A 180 -3.28 15.81 -30.33
C GLN A 180 -3.46 14.61 -29.39
N LEU A 181 -3.35 14.85 -28.08
CA LEU A 181 -3.68 13.88 -27.03
C LEU A 181 -5.12 13.37 -27.18
N GLU A 182 -6.10 14.28 -27.29
CA GLU A 182 -7.52 13.94 -27.42
C GLU A 182 -7.81 13.14 -28.71
N LYS A 183 -7.24 13.55 -29.85
CA LYS A 183 -7.33 12.78 -31.11
C LYS A 183 -6.75 11.37 -30.97
N MET A 184 -5.70 11.19 -30.18
CA MET A 184 -5.10 9.88 -29.91
C MET A 184 -5.94 9.04 -28.94
N ILE A 185 -6.54 9.67 -27.92
CA ILE A 185 -7.47 9.01 -26.99
C ILE A 185 -8.72 8.52 -27.75
N ASN A 186 -9.28 9.34 -28.63
CA ASN A 186 -10.44 8.97 -29.45
C ASN A 186 -10.15 7.79 -30.40
N ARG A 187 -8.89 7.61 -30.85
CA ARG A 187 -8.47 6.38 -31.57
C ARG A 187 -8.37 5.15 -30.67
N SER A 188 -8.06 5.31 -29.38
CA SER A 188 -7.85 4.17 -28.48
C SER A 188 -9.14 3.37 -28.23
N PHE A 189 -10.30 4.01 -28.30
CA PHE A 189 -11.61 3.40 -28.00
C PHE A 189 -11.89 2.13 -28.84
N VAL A 190 -11.51 2.10 -30.11
CA VAL A 190 -11.68 0.92 -30.99
C VAL A 190 -10.88 -0.30 -30.48
N TYR A 191 -9.73 -0.05 -29.87
CA TYR A 191 -8.82 -1.08 -29.38
C TYR A 191 -8.99 -1.38 -27.88
N ARG A 192 -9.69 -0.49 -27.16
CA ARG A 192 -9.82 -0.53 -25.69
C ARG A 192 -10.25 -1.89 -25.13
N PRO A 193 -11.26 -2.62 -25.66
CA PRO A 193 -11.63 -3.93 -25.12
C PRO A 193 -10.51 -4.97 -25.21
N ALA A 194 -9.73 -4.96 -26.30
CA ALA A 194 -8.59 -5.85 -26.48
C ALA A 194 -7.43 -5.51 -25.51
N VAL A 195 -7.24 -4.24 -25.18
CA VAL A 195 -6.26 -3.79 -24.19
C VAL A 195 -6.73 -4.08 -22.76
N GLU A 196 -8.03 -3.97 -22.47
CA GLU A 196 -8.65 -4.38 -21.18
C GLU A 196 -8.51 -5.90 -20.95
N ASP A 197 -8.72 -6.72 -21.97
CA ASP A 197 -8.45 -8.16 -21.91
C ASP A 197 -6.97 -8.48 -21.64
N ALA A 198 -6.05 -7.81 -22.35
CA ALA A 198 -4.62 -8.04 -22.20
C ALA A 198 -4.08 -7.57 -20.83
N ALA A 199 -4.46 -6.38 -20.38
CA ALA A 199 -4.11 -5.81 -19.07
C ALA A 199 -4.49 -6.75 -17.92
N ARG A 200 -5.76 -7.23 -17.93
CA ARG A 200 -6.26 -8.21 -16.96
C ARG A 200 -5.54 -9.56 -17.07
N SER A 201 -5.28 -10.03 -18.28
CA SER A 201 -4.64 -11.33 -18.53
C SER A 201 -3.22 -11.43 -17.97
N PHE A 202 -2.47 -10.32 -17.93
CA PHE A 202 -1.07 -10.27 -17.52
C PHE A 202 -0.79 -9.51 -16.21
N ASN A 203 -1.84 -8.97 -15.57
CA ASN A 203 -1.76 -8.10 -14.39
C ASN A 203 -0.79 -6.92 -14.63
N VAL A 204 -1.22 -6.00 -15.50
CA VAL A 204 -0.55 -4.74 -15.86
C VAL A 204 -1.60 -3.63 -15.82
N ASP A 205 -1.24 -2.40 -15.38
CA ASP A 205 -2.16 -1.25 -15.44
C ASP A 205 -2.53 -0.97 -16.91
N ILE A 206 -3.83 -0.84 -17.19
CA ILE A 206 -4.32 -0.56 -18.53
C ILE A 206 -3.79 0.77 -19.08
N ASN A 207 -3.69 1.80 -18.23
CA ASN A 207 -3.22 3.11 -18.65
C ASN A 207 -1.75 3.04 -19.07
N LEU A 208 -0.96 2.17 -18.42
CA LEU A 208 0.42 1.88 -18.82
C LEU A 208 0.49 1.21 -20.19
N LEU A 209 -0.35 0.20 -20.46
CA LEU A 209 -0.42 -0.40 -21.81
C LEU A 209 -0.89 0.62 -22.87
N GLN A 210 -1.86 1.48 -22.55
CA GLN A 210 -2.30 2.53 -23.48
C GLN A 210 -1.22 3.60 -23.71
N GLY A 211 -0.39 3.91 -22.70
CA GLY A 211 0.78 4.77 -22.84
C GLY A 211 1.90 4.17 -23.70
N ILE A 212 2.09 2.85 -23.67
CA ILE A 212 2.99 2.14 -24.59
C ILE A 212 2.44 2.25 -26.03
N ILE A 213 1.19 1.87 -26.27
CA ILE A 213 0.56 1.94 -27.61
C ILE A 213 0.59 3.37 -28.18
N ALA A 214 0.35 4.38 -27.34
CA ALA A 214 0.47 5.79 -27.70
C ALA A 214 1.89 6.19 -28.13
N THR A 215 2.92 5.66 -27.46
CA THR A 215 4.32 5.94 -27.78
C THR A 215 4.77 5.23 -29.06
N GLU A 216 4.31 4.00 -29.25
CA GLU A 216 4.72 3.14 -30.38
C GLU A 216 3.96 3.48 -31.67
N SER A 217 2.63 3.47 -31.63
CA SER A 217 1.78 3.59 -32.83
C SER A 217 0.90 4.82 -32.86
N SER A 218 0.73 5.56 -31.76
CA SER A 218 -0.30 6.59 -31.59
C SER A 218 -1.71 6.09 -31.97
N PHE A 219 -1.95 4.80 -31.71
CA PHE A 219 -3.13 4.01 -32.11
C PHE A 219 -3.37 3.97 -33.64
N ILE A 220 -2.29 3.92 -34.43
CA ILE A 220 -2.29 3.63 -35.87
C ILE A 220 -1.48 2.34 -36.11
N PRO A 221 -2.12 1.15 -36.13
CA PRO A 221 -1.43 -0.10 -36.41
C PRO A 221 -0.72 -0.05 -37.76
N ARG A 222 0.56 -0.46 -37.78
CA ARG A 222 1.41 -0.49 -38.98
C ARG A 222 2.50 -1.55 -38.83
N ASN A 223 3.16 -1.90 -39.93
CA ASN A 223 4.42 -2.65 -39.90
C ASN A 223 5.56 -1.70 -40.31
N SER A 224 6.65 -1.66 -39.55
CA SER A 224 7.78 -0.74 -39.75
C SER A 224 9.01 -1.45 -40.35
N SER A 225 9.93 -0.67 -40.94
CA SER A 225 11.10 -1.17 -41.66
C SER A 225 12.15 -1.85 -40.77
N ASP A 226 12.14 -1.56 -39.47
CA ASP A 226 12.92 -2.22 -38.41
C ASP A 226 12.24 -3.49 -37.85
N GLY A 227 11.11 -3.89 -38.41
CA GLY A 227 10.42 -5.15 -38.10
C GLY A 227 9.30 -5.05 -37.06
N GLY A 228 9.05 -3.86 -36.49
CA GLY A 228 7.98 -3.61 -35.53
C GLY A 228 6.57 -3.79 -36.12
N ARG A 229 5.63 -4.33 -35.34
CA ARG A 229 4.28 -4.71 -35.84
C ARG A 229 3.11 -4.28 -34.97
N GLY A 230 2.02 -3.88 -35.62
CA GLY A 230 0.72 -3.59 -35.01
C GLY A 230 0.72 -2.39 -34.04
N LEU A 231 -0.13 -2.44 -33.01
CA LEU A 231 -0.29 -1.37 -32.01
C LEU A 231 0.96 -1.14 -31.15
N PHE A 232 1.67 -2.22 -30.82
CA PHE A 232 2.81 -2.21 -29.89
C PHE A 232 4.19 -2.15 -30.57
N GLN A 233 4.26 -2.12 -31.91
CA GLN A 233 5.49 -2.03 -32.72
C GLN A 233 6.63 -2.99 -32.32
N ILE A 234 6.30 -4.16 -31.76
CA ILE A 234 7.29 -5.04 -31.13
C ILE A 234 8.23 -5.64 -32.20
N THR A 235 9.52 -5.28 -32.13
CA THR A 235 10.57 -5.76 -33.06
C THR A 235 11.08 -7.15 -32.66
N GLN A 236 11.27 -7.39 -31.36
CA GLN A 236 11.70 -8.68 -30.80
C GLN A 236 10.72 -9.16 -29.74
N VAL A 237 10.02 -10.27 -30.00
CA VAL A 237 9.11 -10.87 -29.02
C VAL A 237 9.81 -12.04 -28.30
N PRO A 238 9.92 -12.02 -26.97
CA PRO A 238 10.41 -13.18 -26.21
C PRO A 238 9.54 -14.42 -26.48
N GLN A 239 10.17 -15.57 -26.72
CA GLN A 239 9.44 -16.82 -27.00
C GLN A 239 8.45 -17.18 -25.87
N ILE A 240 8.83 -16.91 -24.61
CA ILE A 240 7.98 -17.07 -23.43
C ILE A 240 6.73 -16.18 -23.53
N ALA A 241 6.86 -14.94 -24.01
CA ALA A 241 5.74 -14.02 -24.19
C ALA A 241 4.77 -14.50 -25.29
N MET A 242 5.28 -15.04 -26.40
CA MET A 242 4.45 -15.68 -27.44
C MET A 242 3.65 -16.87 -26.89
N ILE A 243 4.30 -17.77 -26.15
CA ILE A 243 3.67 -18.95 -25.56
C ILE A 243 2.59 -18.55 -24.54
N GLN A 244 2.88 -17.56 -23.69
CA GLN A 244 1.91 -17.06 -22.72
C GLN A 244 0.72 -16.35 -23.39
N ALA A 245 0.95 -15.54 -24.43
CA ALA A 245 -0.11 -14.89 -25.21
C ALA A 245 -1.01 -15.92 -25.90
N SER A 246 -0.43 -16.92 -26.58
CA SER A 246 -1.14 -18.05 -27.19
C SER A 246 -2.04 -18.77 -26.17
N LYS A 247 -1.47 -19.16 -25.02
CA LYS A 247 -2.21 -19.84 -23.94
C LYS A 247 -3.32 -18.98 -23.33
N LYS A 248 -3.14 -17.66 -23.24
CA LYS A 248 -4.15 -16.71 -22.70
C LYS A 248 -5.24 -16.36 -23.72
N LEU A 249 -4.94 -16.44 -25.01
CA LEU A 249 -5.91 -16.23 -26.10
C LEU A 249 -6.71 -17.49 -26.44
N GLY A 250 -6.20 -18.68 -26.11
CA GLY A 250 -6.79 -19.95 -26.54
C GLY A 250 -6.55 -20.27 -28.02
N THR A 251 -5.41 -19.84 -28.59
CA THR A 251 -5.09 -20.07 -30.00
C THR A 251 -3.62 -20.41 -30.21
N GLU A 252 -3.36 -21.38 -31.07
CA GLU A 252 -2.01 -21.81 -31.46
C GLU A 252 -1.34 -20.81 -32.41
N LYS A 253 -2.12 -20.09 -33.23
CA LYS A 253 -1.61 -19.21 -34.28
C LYS A 253 -1.82 -17.73 -33.95
N ILE A 254 -0.79 -17.13 -33.35
CA ILE A 254 -0.68 -15.67 -33.20
C ILE A 254 -0.54 -14.99 -34.58
N SER A 255 -1.14 -13.82 -34.72
CA SER A 255 -0.96 -12.88 -35.84
C SER A 255 -0.75 -11.51 -35.22
N LEU A 256 0.37 -10.84 -35.53
CA LEU A 256 0.70 -9.54 -34.92
C LEU A 256 -0.04 -8.37 -35.59
N ASP A 257 -0.67 -8.60 -36.74
CA ASP A 257 -1.53 -7.64 -37.45
C ASP A 257 -2.95 -7.61 -36.84
N ASN A 258 -3.40 -8.69 -36.18
CA ASN A 258 -4.64 -8.70 -35.40
C ASN A 258 -4.46 -7.89 -34.09
N PRO A 259 -5.24 -6.81 -33.85
CA PRO A 259 -5.02 -5.95 -32.69
C PRO A 259 -5.16 -6.63 -31.32
N ARG A 260 -6.02 -7.65 -31.19
CA ARG A 260 -6.19 -8.40 -29.93
C ARG A 260 -5.01 -9.32 -29.66
N HIS A 261 -4.53 -10.01 -30.70
CA HIS A 261 -3.34 -10.85 -30.59
C HIS A 261 -2.10 -9.98 -30.31
N ASN A 262 -1.94 -8.85 -31.02
CA ASN A 262 -0.89 -7.87 -30.78
C ASN A 262 -0.91 -7.32 -29.34
N ALA A 263 -2.09 -7.02 -28.78
CA ALA A 263 -2.22 -6.53 -27.42
C ALA A 263 -1.84 -7.56 -26.34
N PHE A 264 -2.23 -8.82 -26.50
CA PHE A 264 -1.82 -9.89 -25.59
C PHE A 264 -0.31 -10.14 -25.64
N VAL A 265 0.29 -10.12 -26.83
CA VAL A 265 1.75 -10.23 -26.98
C VAL A 265 2.46 -9.02 -26.37
N GLY A 266 1.96 -7.80 -26.61
CA GLY A 266 2.52 -6.57 -26.03
C GLY A 266 2.52 -6.58 -24.50
N ALA A 267 1.40 -6.98 -23.90
CA ALA A 267 1.28 -7.15 -22.45
C ALA A 267 2.19 -8.27 -21.90
N ALA A 268 2.30 -9.40 -22.61
CA ALA A 268 3.18 -10.50 -22.23
C ALA A 268 4.66 -10.11 -22.28
N THR A 269 5.10 -9.43 -23.34
CA THR A 269 6.47 -8.93 -23.51
C THR A 269 6.83 -7.92 -22.42
N PHE A 270 5.95 -6.95 -22.16
CA PHE A 270 6.17 -5.98 -21.09
C PHE A 270 6.23 -6.67 -19.72
N LYS A 271 5.33 -7.62 -19.45
CA LYS A 271 5.33 -8.36 -18.18
C LYS A 271 6.59 -9.19 -17.99
N HIS A 272 7.11 -9.80 -19.06
CA HIS A 272 8.37 -10.53 -19.04
C HIS A 272 9.55 -9.62 -18.71
N TYR A 273 9.72 -8.48 -19.39
CA TYR A 273 10.80 -7.54 -19.08
C TYR A 273 10.66 -6.90 -17.69
N LEU A 274 9.43 -6.66 -17.21
CA LEU A 274 9.21 -6.21 -15.83
C LEU A 274 9.67 -7.25 -14.80
N THR A 275 9.51 -8.54 -15.08
CA THR A 275 10.06 -9.62 -14.24
C THR A 275 11.59 -9.71 -14.35
N GLU A 276 12.18 -9.61 -15.55
CA GLU A 276 13.64 -9.62 -15.71
C GLU A 276 14.31 -8.43 -14.99
N MET A 277 13.68 -7.26 -15.02
CA MET A 277 14.14 -6.05 -14.34
C MET A 277 13.67 -5.94 -12.89
N LYS A 278 13.33 -7.08 -12.26
CA LYS A 278 12.99 -7.21 -10.83
C LYS A 278 11.85 -6.30 -10.33
N GLY A 279 10.99 -5.83 -11.23
CA GLY A 279 9.89 -4.90 -10.93
C GLY A 279 10.21 -3.42 -11.15
N ASP A 280 11.42 -3.04 -11.56
CA ASP A 280 11.72 -1.66 -11.96
C ASP A 280 11.01 -1.33 -13.29
N LEU A 281 10.02 -0.45 -13.20
CA LEU A 281 9.19 0.01 -14.32
C LEU A 281 9.99 0.74 -15.41
N PHE A 282 11.02 1.50 -15.04
CA PHE A 282 11.82 2.28 -15.97
C PHE A 282 12.77 1.39 -16.76
N LEU A 283 13.47 0.49 -16.07
CA LEU A 283 14.30 -0.53 -16.70
C LEU A 283 13.43 -1.46 -17.58
N ALA A 284 12.21 -1.81 -17.15
CA ALA A 284 11.28 -2.58 -17.97
C ALA A 284 10.85 -1.86 -19.25
N LEU A 285 10.55 -0.56 -19.18
CA LEU A 285 10.19 0.26 -20.35
C LEU A 285 11.39 0.50 -21.28
N LEU A 286 12.59 0.66 -20.74
CA LEU A 286 13.81 0.71 -21.54
C LEU A 286 14.04 -0.63 -22.25
N ALA A 287 13.99 -1.76 -21.54
CA ALA A 287 14.14 -3.10 -22.10
C ALA A 287 13.07 -3.42 -23.17
N TYR A 288 11.87 -2.84 -23.05
CA TYR A 288 10.83 -2.93 -24.08
C TYR A 288 11.24 -2.25 -25.40
N ASN A 289 11.88 -1.07 -25.32
CA ASN A 289 12.25 -0.26 -26.48
C ASN A 289 13.59 -0.65 -27.10
N ILE A 290 14.58 -1.06 -26.30
CA ILE A 290 15.97 -1.31 -26.76
C ILE A 290 16.41 -2.78 -26.64
N GLY A 291 15.56 -3.65 -26.09
CA GLY A 291 15.90 -5.04 -25.77
C GLY A 291 16.73 -5.19 -24.47
N PRO A 292 16.68 -6.35 -23.80
CA PRO A 292 17.42 -6.58 -22.56
C PRO A 292 18.89 -6.95 -22.78
N ALA A 293 19.26 -7.50 -23.95
CA ALA A 293 20.56 -8.15 -24.20
C ALA A 293 21.44 -7.42 -25.22
N ASN A 294 22.72 -7.80 -25.31
CA ASN A 294 23.72 -7.43 -26.32
C ASN A 294 23.74 -5.95 -26.74
N GLY A 295 24.37 -5.10 -25.92
CA GLY A 295 24.61 -3.68 -26.22
C GLY A 295 23.55 -2.73 -25.65
N GLY A 296 22.33 -3.24 -25.40
CA GLY A 296 21.28 -2.54 -24.67
C GLY A 296 21.47 -2.59 -23.15
N LEU A 297 20.40 -2.94 -22.43
CA LEU A 297 20.27 -2.62 -21.01
C LEU A 297 21.20 -3.43 -20.07
N ARG A 298 21.31 -4.75 -20.22
CA ARG A 298 22.14 -5.59 -19.32
C ARG A 298 23.61 -5.21 -19.34
N SER A 299 24.15 -4.85 -20.51
CA SER A 299 25.53 -4.37 -20.67
C SER A 299 25.80 -3.11 -19.84
N ILE A 300 24.85 -2.18 -19.77
CA ILE A 300 24.98 -0.96 -18.97
C ILE A 300 24.95 -1.29 -17.47
N VAL A 301 23.98 -2.12 -17.05
CA VAL A 301 23.85 -2.57 -15.64
C VAL A 301 25.11 -3.32 -15.17
N GLN A 302 25.67 -4.20 -16.00
CA GLN A 302 26.86 -4.99 -15.67
C GLN A 302 28.15 -4.17 -15.67
N ASN A 303 28.35 -3.29 -16.67
CA ASN A 303 29.61 -2.55 -16.83
C ASN A 303 29.74 -1.35 -15.89
N TYR A 304 28.62 -0.73 -15.48
CA TYR A 304 28.62 0.50 -14.68
C TYR A 304 27.95 0.35 -13.31
N GLY A 305 27.42 -0.83 -12.98
CA GLY A 305 26.76 -1.08 -11.69
C GLY A 305 25.46 -0.31 -11.47
N ALA A 306 24.85 0.22 -12.53
CA ALA A 306 23.62 1.01 -12.46
C ALA A 306 22.44 0.12 -12.01
N THR A 307 21.91 0.38 -10.81
CA THR A 307 20.84 -0.40 -10.18
C THR A 307 19.44 0.16 -10.41
N ASP A 308 19.33 1.40 -10.88
CA ASP A 308 18.09 2.19 -10.92
C ASP A 308 18.11 3.18 -12.10
N PHE A 309 16.97 3.80 -12.39
CA PHE A 309 16.86 4.74 -13.51
C PHE A 309 17.69 6.02 -13.36
N THR A 310 17.94 6.52 -12.14
CA THR A 310 18.80 7.70 -11.96
C THR A 310 20.28 7.40 -12.20
N THR A 311 20.75 6.22 -11.80
CA THR A 311 22.12 5.78 -12.07
C THR A 311 22.34 5.34 -13.52
N ILE A 312 21.30 4.91 -14.24
CA ILE A 312 21.43 4.47 -15.64
C ILE A 312 21.38 5.60 -16.69
N GLN A 313 20.71 6.73 -16.39
CA GLN A 313 20.54 7.86 -17.33
C GLN A 313 21.83 8.39 -18.00
N PRO A 314 22.99 8.49 -17.31
CA PRO A 314 24.23 8.98 -17.93
C PRO A 314 24.81 8.07 -19.02
N TYR A 315 24.46 6.78 -19.00
CA TYR A 315 25.01 5.75 -19.87
C TYR A 315 24.14 5.42 -21.09
N LEU A 316 22.86 5.81 -21.06
CA LEU A 316 21.90 5.69 -22.16
C LEU A 316 22.14 6.71 -23.31
N GLN A 317 23.39 7.08 -23.61
CA GLN A 317 23.69 8.30 -24.38
C GLN A 317 23.15 8.29 -25.82
N THR A 318 23.28 7.16 -26.52
CA THR A 318 22.79 6.92 -27.88
C THR A 318 21.37 6.33 -27.93
N LEU A 319 20.73 6.16 -26.77
CA LEU A 319 19.48 5.42 -26.62
C LEU A 319 18.32 6.37 -26.25
N PRO A 320 17.04 6.04 -26.51
CA PRO A 320 15.91 6.93 -26.24
C PRO A 320 15.62 7.11 -24.74
N ARG A 321 16.42 7.93 -24.06
CA ARG A 321 16.31 8.27 -22.62
C ARG A 321 14.94 8.79 -22.21
N ASP A 322 14.21 9.38 -23.14
CA ASP A 322 12.87 9.91 -22.95
C ASP A 322 11.76 8.87 -23.17
N TYR A 323 12.02 7.67 -23.72
CA TYR A 323 10.98 6.68 -23.99
C TYR A 323 10.10 6.36 -22.77
N PRO A 324 10.65 6.04 -21.58
CA PRO A 324 9.81 5.83 -20.39
C PRO A 324 9.02 7.09 -19.98
N ILE A 325 9.58 8.28 -20.21
CA ILE A 325 8.93 9.56 -19.93
C ILE A 325 7.74 9.79 -20.86
N ARG A 326 7.88 9.50 -22.16
CA ARG A 326 6.80 9.55 -23.16
C ARG A 326 5.68 8.58 -22.81
N VAL A 327 6.02 7.31 -22.55
CA VAL A 327 5.06 6.27 -22.14
C VAL A 327 4.28 6.71 -20.91
N LEU A 328 4.97 7.11 -19.84
CA LEU A 328 4.31 7.44 -18.57
C LEU A 328 3.55 8.78 -18.62
N SER A 329 3.96 9.72 -19.46
CA SER A 329 3.22 10.95 -19.76
C SER A 329 1.90 10.66 -20.48
N TYR A 330 1.89 9.76 -21.47
CA TYR A 330 0.65 9.30 -22.10
C TYR A 330 -0.19 8.43 -21.16
N SER A 331 0.45 7.59 -20.34
CA SER A 331 -0.25 6.78 -19.33
C SER A 331 -1.01 7.67 -18.34
N LEU A 332 -0.39 8.76 -17.88
CA LEU A 332 -1.03 9.79 -17.06
C LEU A 332 -2.21 10.43 -17.79
N ALA A 333 -2.08 10.79 -19.08
CA ALA A 333 -3.17 11.34 -19.87
C ALA A 333 -4.38 10.38 -19.98
N PHE A 334 -4.14 9.08 -20.14
CA PHE A 334 -5.20 8.06 -20.14
C PHE A 334 -5.86 7.90 -18.77
N ARG A 335 -5.11 7.92 -17.66
CA ARG A 335 -5.70 7.87 -16.31
C ARG A 335 -6.54 9.12 -16.02
N LEU A 336 -6.05 10.31 -16.39
CA LEU A 336 -6.81 11.56 -16.27
C LEU A 336 -8.14 11.49 -17.05
N TRP A 337 -8.11 10.98 -18.28
CA TRP A 337 -9.32 10.75 -19.06
C TRP A 337 -10.26 9.72 -18.42
N GLN A 338 -9.71 8.60 -17.90
CA GLN A 338 -10.48 7.55 -17.22
C GLN A 338 -11.20 8.08 -15.97
N GLU A 339 -10.56 8.96 -15.19
CA GLU A 339 -11.11 9.45 -13.91
C GLU A 339 -11.92 10.74 -14.02
N LYS A 340 -11.70 11.57 -15.06
CA LYS A 340 -12.32 12.90 -15.19
C LYS A 340 -13.17 13.07 -16.46
N GLY A 341 -13.12 12.13 -17.39
CA GLY A 341 -13.78 12.24 -18.71
C GLY A 341 -13.21 13.35 -19.60
N LYS A 342 -12.10 13.98 -19.20
CA LYS A 342 -11.40 15.04 -19.94
C LYS A 342 -9.93 15.10 -19.54
N LEU A 343 -9.12 15.73 -20.40
CA LEU A 343 -7.77 16.17 -20.04
C LEU A 343 -7.83 17.41 -19.12
N LEU A 344 -6.81 17.58 -18.29
CA LEU A 344 -6.65 18.76 -17.43
C LEU A 344 -5.41 19.55 -17.87
N ALA A 345 -5.57 20.84 -18.15
CA ALA A 345 -4.45 21.73 -18.45
C ALA A 345 -3.62 21.94 -17.19
N TYR A 346 -2.34 21.54 -17.20
CA TYR A 346 -1.53 21.44 -15.98
C TYR A 346 -1.37 22.79 -15.24
N GLU A 347 -1.38 23.90 -15.99
CA GLU A 347 -1.17 25.26 -15.48
C GLU A 347 -2.46 25.94 -14.97
N GLU A 348 -3.62 25.34 -15.22
CA GLU A 348 -4.92 25.95 -14.95
C GLU A 348 -5.37 25.70 -13.49
N GLY A 349 -5.33 26.75 -12.67
CA GLY A 349 -5.82 26.73 -11.29
C GLY A 349 -5.18 25.62 -10.45
N ASN A 350 -6.01 24.77 -9.83
CA ASN A 350 -5.56 23.68 -8.97
C ASN A 350 -5.27 22.36 -9.73
N ASN A 351 -5.27 22.36 -11.08
CA ASN A 351 -5.09 21.14 -11.87
C ASN A 351 -3.76 20.44 -11.58
N ALA A 352 -2.65 21.17 -11.38
CA ALA A 352 -1.36 20.57 -11.03
C ALA A 352 -1.44 19.67 -9.78
N ILE A 353 -2.14 20.11 -8.73
CA ILE A 353 -2.34 19.35 -7.49
C ILE A 353 -3.23 18.13 -7.76
N GLN A 354 -4.33 18.29 -8.51
CA GLN A 354 -5.22 17.18 -8.86
C GLN A 354 -4.50 16.11 -9.69
N ILE A 355 -3.71 16.51 -10.68
CA ILE A 355 -2.94 15.60 -11.55
C ILE A 355 -1.90 14.83 -10.71
N GLN A 356 -1.21 15.48 -9.78
CA GLN A 356 -0.27 14.83 -8.87
C GLN A 356 -0.94 13.86 -7.89
N LYS A 357 -2.18 14.17 -7.45
CA LYS A 357 -2.98 13.32 -6.55
C LYS A 357 -3.55 12.07 -7.24
N ILE A 358 -3.84 12.17 -8.54
CA ILE A 358 -4.24 11.05 -9.43
C ILE A 358 -3.05 10.15 -9.78
N GLY A 359 -1.87 10.76 -9.94
CA GLY A 359 -0.59 10.06 -10.02
C GLY A 359 -0.35 9.30 -11.32
N ILE A 360 0.88 8.82 -11.46
CA ILE A 360 1.38 8.21 -12.70
C ILE A 360 1.19 6.68 -12.66
N PRO A 361 0.61 6.05 -13.70
CA PRO A 361 0.46 4.59 -13.78
C PRO A 361 1.75 3.79 -13.56
N GLY A 362 1.67 2.75 -12.74
CA GLY A 362 2.81 1.92 -12.30
C GLY A 362 3.82 2.61 -11.37
N LEU A 363 3.89 3.94 -11.39
CA LEU A 363 4.82 4.76 -10.61
C LEU A 363 4.11 5.24 -9.34
N ASN A 364 3.85 4.29 -8.43
CA ASN A 364 2.95 4.48 -7.29
C ASN A 364 3.28 5.72 -6.43
N THR A 365 2.56 6.81 -6.68
CA THR A 365 2.25 7.87 -5.71
C THR A 365 1.34 7.27 -4.64
N GLY A 366 1.94 6.48 -3.75
CA GLY A 366 1.27 6.09 -2.50
C GLY A 366 1.08 7.35 -1.67
N LEU A 367 -0.18 7.77 -1.58
CA LEU A 367 -0.76 8.87 -0.80
C LEU A 367 -1.96 8.31 -0.05
#